data_AF-A0A7W0NP99-F1
#
_entry.id   AF-A0A7W0NP99-F1
#
_cell.length_a   1.000
_cell.length_b   1.000
_cell.length_c   1.000
_cell.angle_alpha   90.00
_cell.angle_beta   90.00
_cell.angle_gamma   90.00
#
_symmetry.space_group_name_H-M   'P 1'
#
loop_
_entity.id
_entity.type
_entity.pdbx_description
1 polymer ?
#
loop_
_entity_poly.entity_id
_entity_poly.type
_entity_poly.pdbx_seq_one_letter_code
_entity_poly.pdbx_strand_id
1 'polypeptide(L)'
;MLPEEVEALLENVRDGDLSVQEALRALRYLPVDDLGFAQLDMHRELRQGAPEAIYAAGKTPEQVASIARRFLEQSSAPVIATRVPPPTAALLLDTFPGAVHREVARLVIIRKPGLGDASPPTGLVTVVSAGTSDLPVAEEAAITAETFGAKVERVHDAGVAGLHRILGVQDLLHDSDALIVVAGMEGALASLIGGISSAPIVAVPTSVGYGASFEGLAALLAMLNSCAAGIAVMNIDNGFGAAVFTSRLLRKKGS
;
A
#
# COMPACT_ATOMS: atom_id res chain seq x y z
N MET A 1 -19.25 2.79 -7.12
CA MET A 1 -20.29 1.75 -7.07
C MET A 1 -19.61 0.46 -6.62
N LEU A 2 -20.10 -0.20 -5.57
CA LEU A 2 -19.58 -1.45 -5.01
C LEU A 2 -20.01 -2.66 -5.85
N PRO A 3 -19.36 -3.85 -5.72
CA PRO A 3 -19.73 -5.03 -6.51
C PRO A 3 -21.20 -5.43 -6.38
N GLU A 4 -21.76 -5.35 -5.16
CA GLU A 4 -23.15 -5.68 -4.85
C GLU A 4 -24.15 -4.71 -5.52
N GLU A 5 -23.78 -3.43 -5.64
CA GLU A 5 -24.60 -2.42 -6.32
C GLU A 5 -24.59 -2.61 -7.84
N VAL A 6 -23.47 -3.08 -8.40
CA VAL A 6 -23.37 -3.42 -9.82
C VAL A 6 -24.18 -4.68 -10.12
N GLU A 7 -24.13 -5.69 -9.24
CA GLU A 7 -24.96 -6.89 -9.36
C GLU A 7 -26.45 -6.51 -9.31
N ALA A 8 -26.88 -5.72 -8.33
CA ALA A 8 -28.24 -5.21 -8.26
C ALA A 8 -28.65 -4.40 -9.50
N LEU A 9 -27.75 -3.56 -10.04
CA LEU A 9 -28.00 -2.82 -11.29
C LEU A 9 -28.25 -3.78 -12.47
N LEU A 10 -27.47 -4.86 -12.56
CA LEU A 10 -27.60 -5.88 -13.62
C LEU A 10 -28.86 -6.74 -13.43
N GLU A 11 -29.24 -7.07 -12.19
CA GLU A 11 -30.49 -7.76 -11.89
C GLU A 11 -31.70 -6.90 -12.26
N ASN A 12 -31.70 -5.62 -11.93
CA ASN A 12 -32.76 -4.69 -12.34
C ASN A 12 -32.88 -4.57 -13.87
N VAL A 13 -31.77 -4.72 -14.61
CA VAL A 13 -31.82 -4.79 -16.09
C VAL A 13 -32.39 -6.11 -16.57
N ARG A 14 -32.01 -7.23 -15.93
CA ARG A 14 -32.52 -8.58 -16.24
C ARG A 14 -34.03 -8.67 -16.01
N ASP A 15 -34.49 -8.08 -14.91
CA ASP A 15 -35.87 -8.18 -14.44
C ASP A 15 -36.79 -7.15 -15.13
N GLY A 16 -36.20 -6.23 -15.90
CA GLY A 16 -36.90 -5.24 -16.74
C GLY A 16 -37.26 -3.95 -16.01
N ASP A 17 -36.89 -3.84 -14.74
CA ASP A 17 -37.10 -2.67 -13.88
C ASP A 17 -36.22 -1.47 -14.26
N LEU A 18 -35.12 -1.73 -14.97
CA LEU A 18 -34.20 -0.72 -15.47
C LEU A 18 -33.86 -0.98 -16.94
N SER A 19 -33.97 0.01 -17.82
CA SER A 19 -33.55 -0.20 -19.20
C SER A 19 -32.03 -0.33 -19.30
N VAL A 20 -31.55 -1.05 -20.31
CA VAL A 20 -30.11 -1.11 -20.65
C VAL A 20 -29.54 0.30 -20.85
N GLN A 21 -30.32 1.25 -21.37
CA GLN A 21 -29.92 2.66 -21.54
C GLN A 21 -29.78 3.42 -20.22
N GLU A 22 -30.58 3.10 -19.22
CA GLU A 22 -30.52 3.69 -17.86
C GLU A 22 -29.40 3.06 -17.04
N ALA A 23 -29.22 1.74 -17.11
CA ALA A 23 -28.04 1.07 -16.56
C ALA A 23 -26.76 1.60 -17.20
N LEU A 24 -26.73 1.73 -18.53
CA LEU A 24 -25.60 2.34 -19.21
C LEU A 24 -25.39 3.77 -18.73
N ARG A 25 -26.42 4.59 -18.49
CA ARG A 25 -26.28 5.94 -17.92
C ARG A 25 -25.74 5.94 -16.48
N ALA A 26 -26.20 5.02 -15.64
CA ALA A 26 -25.67 4.82 -14.29
C ALA A 26 -24.19 4.40 -14.32
N LEU A 27 -23.80 3.64 -15.34
CA LEU A 27 -22.41 3.27 -15.64
C LEU A 27 -21.63 4.38 -16.39
N ARG A 28 -22.31 5.31 -17.08
CA ARG A 28 -21.74 6.36 -17.97
C ARG A 28 -21.20 7.56 -17.19
N TYR A 29 -21.67 7.80 -15.98
CA TYR A 29 -21.09 8.80 -15.07
C TYR A 29 -19.81 8.33 -14.38
N LEU A 30 -19.18 7.28 -14.91
CA LEU A 30 -17.85 6.82 -14.57
C LEU A 30 -17.02 6.65 -15.87
N PRO A 31 -15.69 6.88 -15.85
CA PRO A 31 -14.79 6.67 -14.72
C PRO A 31 -13.71 7.75 -14.57
N VAL A 32 -14.12 9.00 -14.39
CA VAL A 32 -13.24 10.08 -13.93
C VAL A 32 -14.14 11.07 -13.22
N ASP A 33 -13.99 11.18 -11.90
CA ASP A 33 -14.51 12.38 -11.26
C ASP A 33 -13.49 13.50 -11.48
N ASP A 34 -13.87 14.48 -12.29
CA ASP A 34 -13.03 15.62 -12.64
C ASP A 34 -13.23 16.73 -11.62
N LEU A 35 -12.24 16.91 -10.75
CA LEU A 35 -12.22 18.00 -9.79
C LEU A 35 -11.70 19.32 -10.39
N GLY A 36 -11.50 19.38 -11.70
CA GLY A 36 -10.87 20.48 -12.45
C GLY A 36 -9.35 20.48 -12.38
N PHE A 37 -8.76 19.83 -11.37
CA PHE A 37 -7.31 19.69 -11.18
C PHE A 37 -6.85 18.22 -11.09
N ALA A 38 -7.78 17.27 -11.00
CA ALA A 38 -7.49 15.85 -10.89
C ALA A 38 -8.64 15.02 -11.47
N GLN A 39 -8.27 13.90 -12.08
CA GLN A 39 -9.18 12.94 -12.66
C GLN A 39 -9.12 11.64 -11.86
N LEU A 40 -10.15 11.35 -11.05
CA LEU A 40 -10.10 10.26 -10.07
C LEU A 40 -10.65 8.93 -10.61
N ASP A 41 -9.87 7.85 -10.47
CA ASP A 41 -10.28 6.49 -10.84
C ASP A 41 -11.06 5.81 -9.71
N MET A 42 -12.36 6.11 -9.66
CA MET A 42 -13.28 5.55 -8.67
C MET A 42 -13.55 4.05 -8.87
N HIS A 43 -13.08 3.44 -9.97
CA HIS A 43 -13.25 2.01 -10.26
C HIS A 43 -12.08 1.15 -9.79
N ARG A 44 -11.02 1.76 -9.27
CA ARG A 44 -9.84 1.01 -8.84
C ARG A 44 -10.19 -0.02 -7.76
N GLU A 45 -11.13 0.30 -6.87
CA GLU A 45 -11.60 -0.62 -5.83
C GLU A 45 -12.24 -1.88 -6.42
N LEU A 46 -13.09 -1.75 -7.44
CA LEU A 46 -13.68 -2.90 -8.14
C LEU A 46 -12.62 -3.78 -8.82
N ARG A 47 -11.63 -3.16 -9.47
CA ARG A 47 -10.63 -3.91 -10.26
C ARG A 47 -9.49 -4.49 -9.42
N GLN A 48 -9.14 -3.83 -8.32
CA GLN A 48 -7.94 -4.11 -7.53
C GLN A 48 -8.25 -4.52 -6.09
N GLY A 49 -9.51 -4.44 -5.66
CA GLY A 49 -9.94 -4.70 -4.29
C GLY A 49 -9.47 -3.63 -3.29
N ALA A 50 -9.12 -2.44 -3.78
CA ALA A 50 -8.55 -1.34 -3.01
C ALA A 50 -8.77 0.01 -3.72
N PRO A 51 -9.11 1.10 -3.02
CA PRO A 51 -9.20 2.43 -3.61
C PRO A 51 -7.81 2.94 -4.02
N GLU A 52 -7.78 3.97 -4.85
CA GLU A 52 -6.53 4.66 -5.20
C GLU A 52 -5.94 5.37 -3.98
N ALA A 53 -4.61 5.32 -3.82
CA ALA A 53 -3.93 6.14 -2.84
C ALA A 53 -3.68 7.54 -3.37
N ILE A 54 -3.78 8.53 -2.48
CA ILE A 54 -3.49 9.92 -2.80
C ILE A 54 -2.00 10.17 -2.61
N TYR A 55 -1.25 10.23 -3.70
CA TYR A 55 0.12 10.75 -3.65
C TYR A 55 0.08 12.25 -3.31
N ALA A 56 0.43 12.62 -2.07
CA ALA A 56 0.29 13.99 -1.57
C ALA A 56 1.49 14.89 -1.88
N ALA A 57 2.68 14.31 -2.08
CA ALA A 57 3.87 15.08 -2.39
C ALA A 57 3.69 15.87 -3.71
N GLY A 58 3.97 17.17 -3.65
CA GLY A 58 3.80 18.08 -4.78
C GLY A 58 2.38 18.63 -4.99
N LYS A 59 1.39 18.22 -4.18
CA LYS A 59 0.02 18.76 -4.20
C LYS A 59 -0.21 19.76 -3.07
N THR A 60 -1.17 20.68 -3.25
CA THR A 60 -1.57 21.56 -2.16
C THR A 60 -2.41 20.81 -1.12
N PRO A 61 -2.42 21.24 0.15
CA PRO A 61 -3.29 20.66 1.18
C PRO A 61 -4.75 20.55 0.74
N GLU A 62 -5.29 21.57 0.09
CA GLU A 62 -6.68 21.65 -0.35
C GLU A 62 -6.99 20.66 -1.47
N GLN A 63 -6.06 20.46 -2.41
CA GLN A 63 -6.19 19.44 -3.45
C GLN A 63 -6.27 18.04 -2.83
N VAL A 64 -5.41 17.74 -1.85
CA VAL A 64 -5.40 16.44 -1.17
C VAL A 64 -6.70 16.24 -0.38
N ALA A 65 -7.17 17.26 0.35
CA ALA A 65 -8.41 17.19 1.10
C ALA A 65 -9.65 17.01 0.19
N SER A 66 -9.68 17.69 -0.95
CA SER A 66 -10.77 17.55 -1.94
C SER A 66 -10.81 16.14 -2.54
N ILE A 67 -9.65 15.60 -2.94
CA ILE A 67 -9.54 14.21 -3.41
C ILE A 67 -9.98 13.22 -2.32
N ALA A 68 -9.51 13.42 -1.09
CA ALA A 68 -9.84 12.56 0.04
C ALA A 68 -11.34 12.53 0.34
N ARG A 69 -11.99 13.70 0.35
CA ARG A 69 -13.44 13.81 0.54
C ARG A 69 -14.17 13.01 -0.52
N ARG A 70 -13.73 13.13 -1.78
CA ARG A 70 -14.38 12.45 -2.88
C ARG A 70 -14.24 10.93 -2.83
N PHE A 71 -13.04 10.43 -2.51
CA PHE A 71 -12.85 9.00 -2.29
C PHE A 71 -13.67 8.48 -1.12
N LEU A 72 -13.73 9.24 -0.03
CA LEU A 72 -14.57 8.86 1.11
C LEU A 72 -16.04 8.78 0.70
N GLU A 73 -16.61 9.76 0.03
CA GLU A 73 -18.04 9.73 -0.35
C GLU A 73 -18.44 8.43 -1.06
N GLN A 74 -17.60 7.94 -1.98
CA GLN A 74 -17.95 6.83 -2.86
C GLN A 74 -17.36 5.46 -2.49
N SER A 75 -16.33 5.41 -1.64
CA SER A 75 -15.69 4.16 -1.25
C SER A 75 -16.13 3.72 0.15
N SER A 76 -16.24 2.41 0.37
CA SER A 76 -16.35 1.82 1.70
C SER A 76 -14.98 1.61 2.36
N ALA A 77 -13.90 1.60 1.58
CA ALA A 77 -12.57 1.35 2.09
C ALA A 77 -11.91 2.60 2.68
N PRO A 78 -10.91 2.43 3.56
CA PRO A 78 -10.10 3.54 4.04
C PRO A 78 -9.38 4.25 2.90
N VAL A 79 -9.33 5.58 2.95
CA VAL A 79 -8.53 6.39 2.04
C VAL A 79 -7.12 6.53 2.61
N ILE A 80 -6.10 6.28 1.79
CA ILE A 80 -4.70 6.43 2.19
C ILE A 80 -4.08 7.57 1.38
N ALA A 81 -3.57 8.59 2.08
CA ALA A 81 -2.71 9.61 1.49
C ALA A 81 -1.26 9.30 1.84
N THR A 82 -0.39 9.27 0.82
CA THR A 82 1.03 8.91 0.95
C THR A 82 1.94 10.12 0.80
N ARG A 83 3.13 10.05 1.42
CA ARG A 83 4.15 11.13 1.43
C ARG A 83 3.58 12.48 1.85
N VAL A 84 2.75 12.49 2.88
CA VAL A 84 2.00 13.65 3.36
C VAL A 84 2.92 14.64 4.06
N PRO A 85 3.05 15.89 3.59
CA PRO A 85 3.77 16.94 4.30
C PRO A 85 3.03 17.39 5.57
N PRO A 86 3.71 17.94 6.59
CA PRO A 86 3.07 18.36 7.84
C PRO A 86 1.87 19.31 7.68
N PRO A 87 1.90 20.35 6.80
CA PRO A 87 0.75 21.23 6.59
C PRO A 87 -0.47 20.50 6.03
N THR A 88 -0.25 19.53 5.13
CA THR A 88 -1.30 18.70 4.57
C THR A 88 -1.88 17.76 5.63
N ALA A 89 -1.02 17.15 6.47
CA ALA A 89 -1.48 16.31 7.56
C ALA A 89 -2.37 17.07 8.55
N ALA A 90 -1.97 18.28 8.94
CA ALA A 90 -2.76 19.14 9.82
C ALA A 90 -4.14 19.45 9.24
N LEU A 91 -4.22 19.82 7.96
CA LEU A 91 -5.50 20.10 7.30
C LEU A 91 -6.40 18.85 7.23
N LEU A 92 -5.83 17.69 6.90
CA LEU A 92 -6.61 16.44 6.82
C LEU A 92 -7.16 16.01 8.19
N LEU A 93 -6.37 16.16 9.25
CA LEU A 93 -6.81 15.85 10.62
C LEU A 93 -7.93 16.77 11.09
N ASP A 94 -7.88 18.05 10.75
CA ASP A 94 -8.95 19.02 11.05
C ASP A 94 -10.23 18.76 10.24
N THR A 95 -10.05 18.42 8.95
CA THR A 95 -11.18 18.24 8.02
C THR A 95 -11.93 16.93 8.24
N PHE A 96 -11.24 15.86 8.66
CA PHE A 96 -11.80 14.51 8.72
C PHE A 96 -11.68 13.92 10.12
N PRO A 97 -12.79 13.77 10.88
CA PRO A 97 -12.76 13.23 12.24
C PRO A 97 -12.20 11.80 12.37
N GLY A 98 -12.25 11.00 11.29
CA GLY A 98 -11.69 9.65 11.22
C GLY A 98 -10.28 9.58 10.63
N ALA A 99 -9.60 10.73 10.46
CA ALA A 99 -8.23 10.76 9.97
C ALA A 99 -7.22 10.45 11.08
N VAL A 100 -6.22 9.66 10.72
CA VAL A 100 -5.13 9.26 11.60
C VAL A 100 -3.82 9.48 10.86
N HIS A 101 -2.98 10.35 11.42
CA HIS A 101 -1.65 10.62 10.91
C HIS A 101 -0.62 9.64 11.49
N ARG A 102 0.22 9.10 10.62
CA ARG A 102 1.35 8.24 10.94
C ARG A 102 2.61 8.95 10.50
N GLU A 103 3.17 9.72 11.43
CA GLU A 103 4.24 10.69 11.16
C GLU A 103 5.48 10.03 10.53
N VAL A 104 5.96 8.92 11.10
CA VAL A 104 7.14 8.19 10.58
C VAL A 104 6.90 7.73 9.14
N ALA A 105 5.74 7.14 8.86
CA ALA A 105 5.36 6.66 7.53
C ALA A 105 5.02 7.79 6.55
N ARG A 106 4.84 9.03 7.03
CA ARG A 106 4.26 10.15 6.28
C ARG A 106 2.95 9.77 5.61
N LEU A 107 2.10 9.03 6.34
CA LEU A 107 0.79 8.57 5.88
C LEU A 107 -0.32 9.25 6.66
N VAL A 108 -1.42 9.56 5.97
CA VAL A 108 -2.71 9.83 6.62
C VAL A 108 -3.70 8.79 6.13
N ILE A 109 -4.29 8.05 7.07
CA ILE A 109 -5.37 7.11 6.80
C ILE A 109 -6.67 7.76 7.23
N ILE A 110 -7.68 7.77 6.37
CA ILE A 110 -8.96 8.38 6.66
C ILE A 110 -10.04 7.30 6.54
N ARG A 111 -10.76 7.07 7.64
CA ARG A 111 -11.84 6.09 7.72
C ARG A 111 -13.19 6.78 7.88
N LYS A 112 -14.23 6.20 7.27
CA LYS A 112 -15.62 6.57 7.57
C LYS A 112 -15.95 6.17 9.01
N PRO A 113 -16.57 7.06 9.81
CA PRO A 113 -17.11 6.67 11.11
C PRO A 113 -18.11 5.52 10.98
N GLY A 114 -18.03 4.54 11.87
CA GLY A 114 -18.97 3.41 11.91
C GLY A 114 -18.66 2.24 10.97
N LEU A 115 -17.58 2.31 10.18
CA LEU A 115 -17.04 1.11 9.54
C LEU A 115 -16.34 0.27 10.62
N GLY A 116 -16.91 -0.90 10.94
CA GLY A 116 -16.33 -1.82 11.91
C GLY A 116 -14.96 -2.34 11.49
N ASP A 117 -14.18 -2.83 12.46
CA ASP A 117 -12.88 -3.45 12.19
C ASP A 117 -13.02 -4.71 11.34
N ALA A 118 -12.01 -4.90 10.48
CA ALA A 118 -12.03 -5.74 9.30
C ALA A 118 -12.18 -7.25 9.58
N SER A 119 -12.61 -7.96 8.53
CA SER A 119 -12.52 -9.40 8.31
C SER A 119 -11.23 -10.03 8.85
N PRO A 120 -11.22 -11.35 9.15
CA PRO A 120 -10.04 -12.05 9.63
C PRO A 120 -8.80 -11.78 8.75
N PRO A 121 -7.60 -11.74 9.36
CA PRO A 121 -6.39 -11.35 8.65
C PRO A 121 -6.11 -12.29 7.47
N THR A 122 -5.75 -11.69 6.35
CA THR A 122 -5.50 -12.38 5.07
C THR A 122 -4.21 -13.20 5.02
N GLY A 123 -3.35 -13.07 6.03
CA GLY A 123 -2.08 -13.77 6.18
C GLY A 123 -1.09 -13.00 7.06
N LEU A 124 0.05 -13.63 7.38
CA LEU A 124 1.16 -13.02 8.11
C LEU A 124 2.18 -12.40 7.16
N VAL A 125 2.37 -11.08 7.23
CA VAL A 125 3.38 -10.33 6.49
C VAL A 125 4.45 -9.84 7.45
N THR A 126 5.72 -10.20 7.22
CA THR A 126 6.82 -9.60 7.97
C THR A 126 7.49 -8.51 7.14
N VAL A 127 7.53 -7.30 7.69
CA VAL A 127 8.23 -6.15 7.10
C VAL A 127 9.60 -6.02 7.76
N VAL A 128 10.66 -6.17 6.97
CA VAL A 128 12.04 -6.12 7.45
C VAL A 128 12.72 -4.87 6.89
N SER A 129 13.29 -4.03 7.75
CA SER A 129 14.07 -2.86 7.34
C SER A 129 15.55 -2.99 7.70
N ALA A 130 16.44 -2.57 6.79
CA ALA A 130 17.89 -2.68 7.01
C ALA A 130 18.39 -1.73 8.09
N GLY A 131 17.93 -0.48 8.10
CA GLY A 131 18.30 0.50 9.12
C GLY A 131 17.12 1.35 9.59
N THR A 132 17.39 2.21 10.56
CA THR A 132 16.42 3.21 11.05
C THR A 132 16.09 4.26 9.98
N SER A 133 17.02 4.54 9.06
CA SER A 133 16.80 5.47 7.95
C SER A 133 15.75 4.96 6.95
N ASP A 134 15.53 3.65 6.89
CA ASP A 134 14.53 3.03 6.02
C ASP A 134 13.11 3.01 6.64
N LEU A 135 12.98 3.41 7.91
CA LEU A 135 11.72 3.36 8.66
C LEU A 135 10.55 4.06 7.97
N PRO A 136 10.70 5.24 7.32
CA PRO A 136 9.57 5.85 6.64
C PRO A 136 8.95 4.97 5.56
N VAL A 137 9.77 4.23 4.82
CA VAL A 137 9.32 3.32 3.75
C VAL A 137 8.81 1.99 4.34
N ALA A 138 9.48 1.48 5.37
CA ALA A 138 9.05 0.26 6.06
C ALA A 138 7.71 0.44 6.78
N GLU A 139 7.52 1.56 7.50
CA GLU A 139 6.26 1.88 8.15
C GLU A 139 5.15 2.17 7.13
N GLU A 140 5.47 2.81 6.00
CA GLU A 140 4.51 2.97 4.90
C GLU A 140 3.99 1.61 4.43
N ALA A 141 4.88 0.63 4.21
CA ALA A 141 4.50 -0.71 3.81
C ALA A 141 3.69 -1.44 4.90
N ALA A 142 4.16 -1.39 6.15
CA ALA A 142 3.53 -2.10 7.27
C ALA A 142 2.09 -1.60 7.52
N ILE A 143 1.93 -0.29 7.66
CA ILE A 143 0.63 0.34 7.92
C ILE A 143 -0.33 0.16 6.73
N THR A 144 0.20 0.22 5.50
CA THR A 144 -0.62 -0.04 4.31
C THR A 144 -1.10 -1.49 4.29
N ALA A 145 -0.24 -2.47 4.59
CA ALA A 145 -0.61 -3.88 4.64
C ALA A 145 -1.64 -4.18 5.75
N GLU A 146 -1.48 -3.58 6.93
CA GLU A 146 -2.49 -3.63 8.01
C GLU A 146 -3.83 -3.04 7.56
N THR A 147 -3.80 -1.92 6.84
CA THR A 147 -5.00 -1.27 6.32
C THR A 147 -5.73 -2.15 5.31
N PHE A 148 -5.00 -3.02 4.58
CA PHE A 148 -5.56 -4.02 3.67
C PHE A 148 -5.90 -5.37 4.32
N GLY A 149 -5.75 -5.48 5.65
CA GLY A 149 -6.17 -6.63 6.45
C GLY A 149 -5.12 -7.73 6.57
N ALA A 150 -3.83 -7.45 6.41
CA ALA A 150 -2.78 -8.39 6.78
C ALA A 150 -2.44 -8.30 8.27
N LYS A 151 -2.06 -9.42 8.90
CA LYS A 151 -1.33 -9.37 10.17
C LYS A 151 0.11 -9.00 9.85
N VAL A 152 0.64 -7.97 10.50
CA VAL A 152 2.00 -7.47 10.21
C VAL A 152 2.91 -7.60 11.41
N GLU A 153 4.08 -8.21 11.19
CA GLU A 153 5.21 -8.18 12.12
C GLU A 153 6.30 -7.27 11.56
N ARG A 154 6.95 -6.50 12.43
CA ARG A 154 7.97 -5.51 12.05
C ARG A 154 9.32 -5.92 12.61
N VAL A 155 10.32 -6.02 11.73
CA VAL A 155 11.71 -6.25 12.09
C VAL A 155 12.52 -5.05 11.61
N HIS A 156 12.96 -4.22 12.55
CA HIS A 156 13.71 -3.01 12.23
C HIS A 156 15.20 -3.16 12.51
N ASP A 157 16.00 -2.34 11.83
CA ASP A 157 17.46 -2.27 11.98
C ASP A 157 18.14 -3.63 11.79
N ALA A 158 17.71 -4.41 10.80
CA ALA A 158 18.24 -5.74 10.54
C ALA A 158 19.15 -5.76 9.29
N GLY A 159 20.08 -4.81 9.24
CA GLY A 159 21.00 -4.63 8.13
C GLY A 159 22.09 -5.71 8.04
N VAL A 160 22.68 -5.86 6.85
CA VAL A 160 23.65 -6.92 6.53
C VAL A 160 24.94 -6.80 7.36
N ALA A 161 25.34 -5.58 7.76
CA ALA A 161 26.47 -5.35 8.67
C ALA A 161 26.28 -6.02 10.05
N GLY A 162 25.03 -6.25 10.45
CA GLY A 162 24.65 -6.88 11.71
C GLY A 162 23.95 -8.21 11.48
N LEU A 163 24.50 -9.10 10.64
CA LEU A 163 23.88 -10.36 10.21
C LEU A 163 23.20 -11.16 11.33
N HIS A 164 23.79 -11.20 12.53
CA HIS A 164 23.23 -11.88 13.70
C HIS A 164 21.81 -11.41 14.08
N ARG A 165 21.43 -10.17 13.76
CA ARG A 165 20.08 -9.64 14.02
C ARG A 165 19.04 -10.28 13.10
N ILE A 166 19.39 -10.56 11.85
CA ILE A 166 18.55 -11.34 10.93
C ILE A 166 18.50 -12.80 11.35
N LEU A 167 19.65 -13.39 11.74
CA LEU A 167 19.70 -14.78 12.20
C LEU A 167 18.84 -14.99 13.47
N GLY A 168 18.73 -13.98 14.34
CA GLY A 168 17.91 -14.03 15.54
C GLY A 168 16.40 -14.04 15.31
N VAL A 169 15.93 -13.74 14.10
CA VAL A 169 14.50 -13.72 13.74
C VAL A 169 14.15 -14.72 12.64
N GLN A 170 14.99 -15.73 12.40
CA GLN A 170 14.81 -16.70 11.32
C GLN A 170 13.47 -17.42 11.38
N ASP A 171 13.06 -17.87 12.56
CA ASP A 171 11.77 -18.58 12.74
C ASP A 171 10.60 -17.71 12.25
N LEU A 172 10.59 -16.41 12.60
CA LEU A 172 9.58 -15.47 12.12
C LEU A 172 9.61 -15.32 10.59
N LEU A 173 10.80 -15.26 9.98
CA LEU A 173 10.94 -15.17 8.53
C LEU A 173 10.43 -16.43 7.82
N HIS A 174 10.54 -17.60 8.46
CA HIS A 174 10.05 -18.87 7.95
C HIS A 174 8.53 -19.00 8.08
N ASP A 175 7.97 -18.53 9.21
CA ASP A 175 6.54 -18.60 9.51
C ASP A 175 5.69 -17.59 8.73
N SER A 176 6.32 -16.60 8.09
CA SER A 176 5.64 -15.55 7.32
C SER A 176 5.04 -16.08 6.01
N ASP A 177 3.81 -15.66 5.69
CA ASP A 177 3.20 -15.97 4.39
C ASP A 177 3.80 -15.16 3.24
N ALA A 178 4.31 -13.96 3.54
CA ALA A 178 5.04 -13.09 2.63
C ALA A 178 5.97 -12.15 3.38
N LEU A 179 7.02 -11.68 2.71
CA LEU A 179 8.01 -10.76 3.28
C LEU A 179 8.05 -9.47 2.46
N ILE A 180 8.10 -8.33 3.15
CA ILE A 180 8.43 -7.05 2.52
C ILE A 180 9.81 -6.63 3.05
N VAL A 181 10.80 -6.54 2.17
CA VAL A 181 12.17 -6.23 2.55
C VAL A 181 12.54 -4.83 2.06
N VAL A 182 12.78 -3.92 2.99
CA VAL A 182 13.03 -2.51 2.72
C VAL A 182 14.49 -2.19 3.04
N ALA A 183 15.27 -1.79 2.04
CA ALA A 183 16.68 -1.48 2.25
C ALA A 183 17.23 -0.48 1.24
N GLY A 184 18.00 0.49 1.72
CA GLY A 184 18.86 1.34 0.91
C GLY A 184 20.28 0.81 0.79
N MET A 185 21.25 1.71 0.65
CA MET A 185 22.68 1.41 0.48
C MET A 185 22.91 0.46 -0.70
N GLU A 186 23.55 -0.70 -0.47
CA GLU A 186 23.78 -1.74 -1.47
C GLU A 186 22.58 -2.69 -1.71
N GLY A 187 21.46 -2.52 -0.99
CA GLY A 187 20.23 -3.32 -1.19
C GLY A 187 20.35 -4.82 -0.89
N ALA A 188 21.48 -5.28 -0.33
CA ALA A 188 21.83 -6.69 -0.19
C ALA A 188 20.90 -7.50 0.74
N LEU A 189 20.12 -6.83 1.59
CA LEU A 189 19.22 -7.47 2.55
C LEU A 189 18.20 -8.39 1.88
N ALA A 190 17.66 -7.99 0.72
CA ALA A 190 16.68 -8.79 0.00
C ALA A 190 17.27 -10.14 -0.45
N SER A 191 18.49 -10.13 -1.00
CA SER A 191 19.20 -11.34 -1.41
C SER A 191 19.55 -12.24 -0.23
N LEU A 192 19.99 -11.65 0.90
CA LEU A 192 20.27 -12.39 2.13
C LEU A 192 19.02 -13.12 2.63
N ILE A 193 17.89 -12.42 2.76
CA ILE A 193 16.64 -13.00 3.23
C ILE A 193 16.12 -14.06 2.27
N GLY A 194 16.29 -13.87 0.95
CA GLY A 194 15.95 -14.87 -0.07
C GLY A 194 16.79 -16.16 -0.01
N GLY A 195 17.94 -16.13 0.67
CA GLY A 195 18.71 -17.34 0.99
C GLY A 195 18.26 -18.06 2.27
N ILE A 196 17.41 -17.43 3.08
CA ILE A 196 16.97 -17.92 4.39
C ILE A 196 15.52 -18.41 4.32
N SER A 197 14.60 -17.60 3.78
CA SER A 197 13.17 -17.90 3.77
C SER A 197 12.69 -18.43 2.41
N SER A 198 11.71 -19.34 2.45
CA SER A 198 10.97 -19.80 1.28
C SER A 198 9.75 -18.94 0.95
N ALA A 199 9.42 -17.95 1.79
CA ALA A 199 8.29 -17.06 1.56
C ALA A 199 8.56 -16.13 0.36
N PRO A 200 7.52 -15.74 -0.41
CA PRO A 200 7.67 -14.74 -1.47
C PRO A 200 8.14 -13.40 -0.89
N ILE A 201 9.13 -12.78 -1.56
CA ILE A 201 9.73 -11.52 -1.11
C ILE A 201 9.33 -10.39 -2.04
N VAL A 202 8.84 -9.31 -1.46
CA VAL A 202 8.63 -8.03 -2.13
C VAL A 202 9.69 -7.05 -1.64
N ALA A 203 10.71 -6.82 -2.46
CA ALA A 203 11.82 -5.96 -2.13
C ALA A 203 11.51 -4.50 -2.51
N VAL A 204 11.82 -3.57 -1.60
CA VAL A 204 11.62 -2.13 -1.77
C VAL A 204 12.97 -1.44 -1.58
N PRO A 205 13.64 -1.04 -2.67
CA PRO A 205 14.84 -0.23 -2.54
C PRO A 205 14.46 1.14 -1.97
N THR A 206 15.28 1.69 -1.08
CA THR A 206 15.09 3.07 -0.60
C THR A 206 16.13 4.00 -1.21
N SER A 207 15.83 5.29 -1.21
CA SER A 207 16.78 6.34 -1.62
C SER A 207 17.90 6.58 -0.59
N VAL A 208 17.90 5.84 0.52
CA VAL A 208 18.92 5.94 1.57
C VAL A 208 20.28 5.48 1.05
N GLY A 209 21.31 6.26 1.35
CA GLY A 209 22.70 5.90 1.18
C GLY A 209 23.56 7.07 0.74
N TYR A 210 24.88 6.84 0.72
CA TYR A 210 25.85 7.85 0.26
C TYR A 210 25.95 7.87 -1.27
N GLY A 211 26.74 8.78 -1.84
CA GLY A 211 26.77 9.06 -3.29
C GLY A 211 26.77 7.86 -4.24
N ALA A 212 27.41 6.75 -3.88
CA ALA A 212 27.42 5.52 -4.69
C ALA A 212 26.08 4.75 -4.69
N SER A 213 25.14 5.10 -3.82
CA SER A 213 23.75 4.62 -3.83
C SER A 213 22.97 5.20 -5.02
N PHE A 214 23.37 6.37 -5.52
CA PHE A 214 22.69 7.10 -6.61
C PHE A 214 21.18 7.21 -6.35
N GLU A 215 20.81 7.74 -5.18
CA GLU A 215 19.42 7.92 -4.74
C GLU A 215 18.60 6.62 -4.78
N GLY A 216 19.24 5.48 -4.46
CA GLY A 216 18.62 4.16 -4.40
C GLY A 216 18.74 3.34 -5.70
N LEU A 217 19.33 3.88 -6.76
CA LEU A 217 19.55 3.13 -7.99
C LEU A 217 20.47 1.92 -7.77
N ALA A 218 21.50 2.05 -6.91
CA ALA A 218 22.36 0.92 -6.57
C ALA A 218 21.57 -0.20 -5.89
N ALA A 219 20.76 0.12 -4.88
CA ALA A 219 19.90 -0.83 -4.20
C ALA A 219 18.88 -1.47 -5.15
N LEU A 220 18.24 -0.68 -6.02
CA LEU A 220 17.30 -1.17 -7.02
C LEU A 220 17.94 -2.20 -7.96
N LEU A 221 19.10 -1.86 -8.54
CA LEU A 221 19.81 -2.75 -9.45
C LEU A 221 20.32 -4.01 -8.74
N ALA A 222 20.80 -3.88 -7.50
CA ALA A 222 21.22 -5.03 -6.70
C ALA A 222 20.06 -5.99 -6.42
N MET A 223 18.89 -5.47 -6.01
CA MET A 223 17.70 -6.28 -5.75
C MET A 223 17.19 -6.95 -7.05
N LEU A 224 17.19 -6.25 -8.18
CA LEU A 224 16.80 -6.81 -9.48
C LEU A 224 17.77 -7.89 -9.99
N ASN A 225 19.06 -7.73 -9.71
CA ASN A 225 20.10 -8.67 -10.14
C ASN A 225 20.34 -9.81 -9.13
N SER A 226 19.53 -9.88 -8.08
CA SER A 226 19.61 -10.93 -7.07
C SER A 226 19.40 -12.31 -7.70
N CYS A 227 20.25 -13.28 -7.35
CA CYS A 227 20.09 -14.67 -7.77
C CYS A 227 19.11 -15.46 -6.89
N ALA A 228 18.70 -14.91 -5.75
CA ALA A 228 17.68 -15.53 -4.90
C ALA A 228 16.33 -15.47 -5.62
N ALA A 229 15.79 -16.64 -5.96
CA ALA A 229 14.51 -16.76 -6.64
C ALA A 229 13.35 -16.30 -5.73
N GLY A 230 12.27 -15.80 -6.32
CA GLY A 230 11.07 -15.40 -5.58
C GLY A 230 11.09 -13.95 -5.05
N ILE A 231 12.04 -13.13 -5.51
CA ILE A 231 12.07 -11.69 -5.22
C ILE A 231 11.35 -10.92 -6.33
N ALA A 232 10.32 -10.14 -5.96
CA ALA A 232 9.72 -9.11 -6.78
C ALA A 232 10.18 -7.73 -6.28
N VAL A 233 10.61 -6.85 -7.19
CA VAL A 233 11.20 -5.55 -6.81
C VAL A 233 10.24 -4.41 -7.14
N MET A 234 9.98 -3.55 -6.16
CA MET A 234 9.19 -2.33 -6.31
C MET A 234 10.07 -1.14 -6.72
N ASN A 235 9.43 -0.03 -7.07
CA ASN A 235 10.14 1.22 -7.30
C ASN A 235 10.76 1.76 -5.99
N ILE A 236 11.72 2.67 -6.13
CA ILE A 236 12.43 3.30 -5.01
C ILE A 236 11.43 4.03 -4.10
N ASP A 237 11.54 3.77 -2.79
CA ASP A 237 10.70 4.33 -1.73
C ASP A 237 9.19 4.04 -1.91
N ASN A 238 8.83 2.93 -2.56
CA ASN A 238 7.43 2.57 -2.82
C ASN A 238 6.93 1.49 -1.86
N GLY A 239 6.84 1.83 -0.57
CA GLY A 239 6.32 0.93 0.47
C GLY A 239 4.82 0.64 0.28
N PHE A 240 4.06 1.65 -0.17
CA PHE A 240 2.64 1.49 -0.51
C PHE A 240 2.42 0.42 -1.58
N GLY A 241 3.15 0.51 -2.69
CA GLY A 241 3.04 -0.44 -3.80
C GLY A 241 3.42 -1.86 -3.38
N ALA A 242 4.43 -2.00 -2.51
CA ALA A 242 4.81 -3.28 -1.94
C ALA A 242 3.68 -3.91 -1.16
N ALA A 243 3.06 -3.16 -0.24
CA ALA A 243 1.96 -3.63 0.58
C ALA A 243 0.73 -4.01 -0.26
N VAL A 244 0.38 -3.23 -1.28
CA VAL A 244 -0.72 -3.55 -2.19
C VAL A 244 -0.44 -4.83 -2.97
N PHE A 245 0.78 -4.99 -3.51
CA PHE A 245 1.16 -6.21 -4.22
C PHE A 245 1.09 -7.43 -3.31
N THR A 246 1.66 -7.35 -2.11
CA THR A 246 1.62 -8.42 -1.10
C THR A 246 0.17 -8.78 -0.72
N SER A 247 -0.69 -7.78 -0.49
CA SER A 247 -2.09 -8.02 -0.16
C SER A 247 -2.83 -8.77 -1.27
N ARG A 248 -2.55 -8.46 -2.54
CA ARG A 248 -3.12 -9.17 -3.70
C ARG A 248 -2.58 -10.58 -3.84
N LEU A 249 -1.30 -10.79 -3.54
CA LEU A 249 -0.67 -12.11 -3.52
C LEU A 249 -1.36 -13.03 -2.50
N LEU A 250 -1.58 -12.54 -1.29
CA LEU A 250 -2.21 -13.32 -0.21
C LEU A 250 -3.68 -13.61 -0.46
N ARG A 251 -4.45 -12.65 -1.00
CA ARG A 251 -5.87 -12.87 -1.34
C ARG A 251 -6.09 -14.01 -2.34
N LYS A 252 -5.19 -14.19 -3.32
CA LYS A 252 -5.26 -15.29 -4.29
C LYS A 252 -4.88 -16.66 -3.72
N LYS A 253 -4.12 -16.71 -2.62
CA LYS A 253 -3.76 -17.97 -1.95
C LYS A 253 -4.96 -18.57 -1.21
N GLY A 254 -5.90 -17.73 -0.79
CA GLY A 254 -7.11 -18.13 -0.06
C GLY A 254 -8.36 -18.37 -0.91
N SER A 255 -8.31 -18.15 -2.24
CA SER A 255 -9.39 -18.40 -3.20
C SER A 255 -9.17 -19.67 -3.98
#